data_AF-A0A2V9QLE2-F1
#
_entry.id   AF-A0A2V9QLE2-F1
#
_cell.length_a   1.000
_cell.length_b   1.000
_cell.length_c   1.000
_cell.angle_alpha   90.00
_cell.angle_beta   90.00
_cell.angle_gamma   90.00
#
_symmetry.space_group_name_H-M   'P 1'
#
loop_
_entity.id
_entity.type
_entity.pdbx_description
1 polymer ?
#
loop_
_entity_poly.entity_id
_entity_poly.type
_entity_poly.pdbx_seq_one_letter_code
_entity_poly.pdbx_strand_id
1 'polypeptide(L)'
;MTAAAIQPASLSRRRSFWTGTPEVYFTKAIDNSRLVKVEDPRRTREMRQFGVALGCLFLFVMAYAFQHFKAIEYGYKIESLKSQRDGLVEMNRALRLEEASLRDPERIDRMARELGLQSPQAGQVMRMDTALPEASSSVMASLTPVSVVSTR
;
A
#
# COMPACT_ATOMS: atom_id res chain seq x y z
N MET A 1 -44.71 40.63 110.34
CA MET A 1 -45.99 40.48 109.61
C MET A 1 -45.65 39.84 108.27
N THR A 2 -45.84 38.52 108.16
CA THR A 2 -46.91 37.89 107.32
C THR A 2 -46.60 38.03 105.82
N ALA A 3 -46.57 37.02 104.98
CA ALA A 3 -47.17 35.70 104.99
C ALA A 3 -46.44 34.84 103.93
N ALA A 4 -46.16 33.59 104.25
CA ALA A 4 -46.82 32.42 103.65
C ALA A 4 -46.32 32.05 102.25
N ALA A 5 -45.54 30.98 102.25
CA ALA A 5 -45.21 30.16 101.10
C ALA A 5 -46.47 29.61 100.42
N ILE A 6 -46.47 29.59 99.08
CA ILE A 6 -47.28 28.66 98.28
C ILE A 6 -46.39 28.13 97.17
N GLN A 7 -45.94 26.88 97.33
CA GLN A 7 -45.29 26.10 96.28
C GLN A 7 -46.34 25.66 95.25
N PRO A 8 -46.13 25.86 93.95
CA PRO A 8 -46.94 25.17 92.95
C PRO A 8 -46.49 23.70 92.88
N ALA A 9 -47.44 22.81 93.12
CA ALA A 9 -47.27 21.36 93.05
C ALA A 9 -46.62 20.93 91.73
N SER A 10 -45.50 20.23 91.83
CA SER A 10 -44.83 19.60 90.69
C SER A 10 -45.69 18.45 90.15
N LEU A 11 -46.49 18.73 89.13
CA LEU A 11 -47.09 17.67 88.31
C LEU A 11 -45.97 16.96 87.56
N SER A 12 -45.63 15.76 88.04
CA SER A 12 -44.73 14.81 87.38
C SER A 12 -45.37 14.33 86.08
N ARG A 13 -45.17 15.12 85.01
CA ARG A 13 -45.52 14.71 83.65
C ARG A 13 -44.58 13.58 83.24
N ARG A 14 -45.06 12.34 83.31
CA ARG A 14 -44.44 11.17 82.67
C ARG A 14 -44.21 11.50 81.19
N ARG A 15 -42.96 11.77 80.82
CA ARG A 15 -42.54 11.80 79.41
C ARG A 15 -42.29 10.36 78.97
N SER A 16 -43.36 9.69 78.57
CA SER A 16 -43.25 8.74 77.48
C SER A 16 -43.12 9.56 76.21
N PHE A 17 -42.05 9.36 75.46
CA PHE A 17 -42.05 9.03 74.03
C PHE A 17 -40.64 9.29 73.51
N TRP A 18 -39.96 8.17 73.26
CA TRP A 18 -38.83 8.03 72.34
C TRP A 18 -38.70 9.20 71.36
N THR A 19 -37.79 10.11 71.66
CA THR A 19 -37.18 10.94 70.63
C THR A 19 -36.11 10.07 70.01
N GLY A 20 -36.32 9.66 68.76
CA GLY A 20 -35.31 8.98 67.96
C GLY A 20 -33.96 9.67 68.10
N THR A 21 -32.89 8.89 67.99
CA THR A 21 -31.51 9.38 68.09
C THR A 21 -31.37 10.68 67.30
N PRO A 22 -30.96 11.81 67.91
CA PRO A 22 -30.73 13.02 67.16
C PRO A 22 -29.66 12.71 66.12
N GLU A 23 -30.02 12.74 64.83
CA GLU A 23 -29.03 12.68 63.75
C GLU A 23 -28.20 13.95 63.83
N VAL A 24 -27.06 13.85 64.51
CA VAL A 24 -26.07 14.90 64.56
C VAL A 24 -25.28 14.82 63.26
N TYR A 25 -25.64 15.66 62.30
CA TYR A 25 -24.84 15.86 61.10
C TYR A 25 -23.57 16.60 61.48
N PHE A 26 -22.49 15.84 61.70
CA PHE A 26 -21.16 16.42 61.79
C PHE A 26 -20.72 16.85 60.39
N THR A 27 -20.86 18.14 60.08
CA THR A 27 -20.25 18.74 58.90
C THR A 27 -18.73 18.80 59.10
N LYS A 28 -18.07 17.66 58.92
CA LYS A 28 -16.61 17.59 58.89
C LYS A 28 -16.16 18.36 57.65
N ALA A 29 -15.68 19.59 57.84
CA ALA A 29 -15.03 20.34 56.77
C ALA A 29 -13.75 19.58 56.37
N ILE A 30 -13.83 18.84 55.26
CA ILE A 30 -12.66 18.15 54.71
C ILE A 30 -11.79 19.20 54.05
N ASP A 31 -10.76 19.64 54.76
CA ASP A 31 -9.73 20.51 54.20
C ASP A 31 -8.76 19.69 53.35
N ASN A 32 -8.93 19.77 52.03
CA ASN A 32 -8.06 19.13 51.05
C ASN A 32 -6.87 20.02 50.64
N SER A 33 -6.65 21.16 51.29
CA SER A 33 -5.58 22.11 50.94
C SER A 33 -4.17 21.50 50.98
N ARG A 34 -3.98 20.40 51.72
CA ARG A 34 -2.70 19.70 51.89
C ARG A 34 -2.58 18.40 51.09
N LEU A 35 -3.56 18.06 50.25
CA LEU A 35 -3.50 16.85 49.43
C LEU A 35 -2.48 17.05 48.30
N VAL A 36 -1.25 16.61 48.54
CA VAL A 36 -0.20 16.58 47.51
C VAL A 36 -0.24 15.21 46.85
N LYS A 37 -0.30 15.19 45.52
CA LYS A 37 -0.20 13.96 44.74
C LYS A 37 1.22 13.40 44.91
N VAL A 38 1.34 12.32 45.68
CA VAL A 38 2.59 11.56 45.79
C VAL A 38 2.76 10.77 44.49
N GLU A 39 3.84 11.01 43.77
CA GLU A 39 4.15 10.26 42.56
C GLU A 39 4.79 8.92 42.93
N ASP A 40 4.11 7.82 42.64
CA ASP A 40 4.68 6.48 42.75
C ASP A 40 5.58 6.20 41.53
N PRO A 41 6.92 6.13 41.68
CA PRO A 41 7.84 5.91 40.55
C PRO A 41 7.69 4.54 39.90
N ARG A 42 6.96 3.61 40.54
CA ARG A 42 6.63 2.30 39.95
C ARG A 42 5.49 2.41 38.93
N ARG A 43 4.44 3.17 39.24
CA ARG A 43 3.32 3.39 38.29
C ARG A 43 3.75 4.10 37.02
N THR A 44 4.65 5.08 37.13
CA THR A 44 5.16 5.78 35.94
C THR A 44 5.99 4.86 35.03
N ARG A 45 6.71 3.89 35.59
CA ARG A 45 7.43 2.85 34.83
C ARG A 45 6.48 1.89 34.13
N GLU A 46 5.45 1.42 34.82
CA GLU A 46 4.42 0.52 34.24
C GLU A 46 3.66 1.22 33.10
N MET A 47 3.23 2.46 33.30
CA MET A 47 2.56 3.25 32.25
C MET A 47 3.47 3.48 31.04
N ARG A 48 4.77 3.70 31.25
CA ARG A 48 5.75 3.84 30.16
C ARG A 48 5.94 2.50 29.42
N GLN A 49 6.03 1.39 30.13
CA GLN A 49 6.13 0.06 29.50
C GLN A 49 4.88 -0.27 28.69
N PHE A 50 3.69 0.02 29.23
CA PHE A 50 2.43 -0.13 28.51
C PHE A 50 2.37 0.77 27.27
N GLY A 51 2.77 2.04 27.39
CA GLY A 51 2.83 2.97 26.27
C GLY A 51 3.80 2.52 25.17
N VAL A 52 4.97 2.00 25.54
CA VAL A 52 5.93 1.42 24.58
C VAL A 52 5.33 0.20 23.90
N ALA A 53 4.73 -0.73 24.66
CA ALA A 53 4.11 -1.91 24.09
C ALA A 53 2.98 -1.56 23.11
N LEU A 54 2.12 -0.59 23.47
CA LEU A 54 1.06 -0.10 22.60
C LEU A 54 1.61 0.60 21.36
N GLY A 55 2.67 1.39 21.50
CA GLY A 55 3.36 2.02 20.37
C GLY A 55 3.96 1.00 19.41
N CYS A 56 4.60 -0.05 19.93
CA CYS A 56 5.11 -1.16 19.11
C CYS A 56 3.98 -1.89 18.38
N LEU A 57 2.88 -2.21 19.07
CA LEU A 57 1.72 -2.85 18.46
C LEU A 57 1.14 -1.98 17.33
N PHE A 58 0.99 -0.68 17.57
CA PHE A 58 0.50 0.27 16.57
C PHE A 58 1.42 0.30 15.34
N LEU A 59 2.74 0.36 15.52
CA LEU A 59 3.70 0.34 14.42
C LEU A 59 3.61 -0.96 13.62
N PHE A 60 3.45 -2.12 14.26
CA PHE A 60 3.27 -3.39 13.56
C PHE A 60 2.00 -3.40 12.71
N VAL A 61 0.87 -2.95 13.26
CA VAL A 61 -0.39 -2.87 12.52
C VAL A 61 -0.28 -1.89 11.35
N MET A 62 0.34 -0.73 11.56
CA MET A 62 0.54 0.27 10.51
C MET A 62 1.44 -0.26 9.39
N ALA A 63 2.55 -0.92 9.73
CA ALA A 63 3.45 -1.52 8.76
C ALA A 63 2.76 -2.63 7.95
N TYR A 64 1.97 -3.48 8.62
CA TYR A 64 1.18 -4.53 7.95
C TYR A 64 0.15 -3.93 6.98
N ALA A 65 -0.61 -2.93 7.42
CA ALA A 65 -1.57 -2.24 6.58
C ALA A 65 -0.88 -1.58 5.38
N PHE A 66 0.23 -0.87 5.61
CA PHE A 66 1.01 -0.26 4.54
C PHE A 66 1.53 -1.28 3.53
N GLN A 67 2.04 -2.42 4.00
CA GLN A 67 2.48 -3.52 3.14
C GLN A 67 1.32 -4.08 2.31
N HIS A 68 0.15 -4.27 2.91
CA HIS A 68 -1.04 -4.74 2.22
C HIS A 68 -1.48 -3.78 1.10
N PHE A 69 -1.50 -2.47 1.36
CA PHE A 69 -1.77 -1.47 0.33
C PHE A 69 -0.74 -1.51 -0.81
N LYS A 70 0.55 -1.64 -0.48
CA LYS A 70 1.61 -1.75 -1.49
C LYS A 70 1.48 -3.01 -2.33
N ALA A 71 1.14 -4.15 -1.73
CA ALA A 71 0.91 -5.39 -2.45
C ALA A 71 -0.21 -5.25 -3.50
N ILE A 72 -1.30 -4.54 -3.15
CA ILE A 72 -2.40 -4.26 -4.08
C ILE A 72 -1.93 -3.38 -5.26
N GLU A 73 -1.21 -2.29 -4.97
CA GLU A 73 -0.67 -1.38 -6.00
C GLU A 73 0.27 -2.13 -6.97
N TYR A 74 1.16 -2.98 -6.43
CA TYR A 74 2.04 -3.80 -7.24
C TYR A 74 1.27 -4.84 -8.07
N GLY A 75 0.21 -5.44 -7.53
CA GLY A 75 -0.66 -6.35 -8.28
C GLY A 75 -1.22 -5.70 -9.55
N TYR A 76 -1.76 -4.48 -9.42
CA TYR A 76 -2.26 -3.72 -10.57
C TYR A 76 -1.16 -3.34 -11.56
N LYS A 77 0.02 -2.95 -11.06
CA LYS A 77 1.15 -2.60 -11.91
C LYS A 77 1.66 -3.81 -12.71
N ILE A 78 1.66 -4.99 -12.10
CA ILE A 78 2.04 -6.23 -12.78
C ILE A 78 1.02 -6.55 -13.87
N GLU A 79 -0.28 -6.45 -13.57
CA GLU A 79 -1.33 -6.75 -14.55
C GLU A 79 -1.28 -5.77 -15.73
N SER A 80 -1.07 -4.48 -15.49
CA SER A 80 -0.96 -3.49 -16.57
C SER A 80 0.27 -3.72 -17.45
N LEU A 81 1.42 -4.05 -16.86
CA LEU A 81 2.63 -4.38 -17.61
C LEU A 81 2.46 -5.68 -18.40
N LYS A 82 1.77 -6.67 -17.82
CA LYS A 82 1.48 -7.94 -18.49
C LYS A 82 0.58 -7.73 -19.71
N SER A 83 -0.47 -6.93 -19.56
CA SER A 83 -1.37 -6.55 -20.67
C SER A 83 -0.63 -5.81 -21.79
N GLN A 84 0.25 -4.86 -21.44
CA GLN A 84 1.09 -4.16 -22.43
C GLN A 84 2.01 -5.13 -23.18
N ARG A 85 2.68 -6.03 -22.45
CA ARG A 85 3.52 -7.06 -23.07
C ARG A 85 2.71 -7.93 -24.02
N ASP A 86 1.54 -8.40 -23.60
CA ASP A 86 0.68 -9.24 -24.45
C ASP A 86 0.22 -8.50 -25.70
N GLY A 87 -0.13 -7.22 -25.58
CA GLY A 87 -0.43 -6.36 -26.73
C GLY A 87 0.76 -6.23 -27.70
N LEU A 88 1.96 -5.99 -27.18
CA LEU A 88 3.19 -5.91 -27.99
C LEU A 88 3.50 -7.24 -28.69
N VAL A 89 3.31 -8.37 -28.01
CA VAL A 89 3.53 -9.71 -28.58
C VAL A 89 2.56 -9.99 -29.73
N GLU A 90 1.27 -9.66 -29.55
CA GLU A 90 0.28 -9.87 -30.60
C GLU A 90 0.53 -8.95 -31.80
N MET A 91 0.89 -7.68 -31.56
CA MET A 91 1.30 -6.78 -32.66
C MET A 91 2.54 -7.30 -33.39
N ASN A 92 3.54 -7.80 -32.68
CA ASN A 92 4.72 -8.36 -33.31
C ASN A 92 4.36 -9.59 -34.18
N ARG A 93 3.46 -10.43 -33.68
CA ARG A 93 2.95 -11.59 -34.43
C ARG A 93 2.22 -11.13 -35.70
N ALA A 94 1.34 -10.14 -35.60
CA ALA A 94 0.63 -9.58 -36.74
C ALA A 94 1.60 -9.03 -37.80
N LEU A 95 2.58 -8.23 -37.38
CA LEU A 95 3.60 -7.67 -38.28
C LEU A 95 4.42 -8.76 -38.97
N ARG A 96 4.77 -9.85 -38.27
CA ARG A 96 5.48 -10.99 -38.89
C ARG A 96 4.63 -11.72 -39.93
N LEU A 97 3.32 -11.84 -39.69
CA LEU A 97 2.40 -12.43 -40.66
C LEU A 97 2.25 -11.52 -41.89
N GLU A 98 2.14 -10.22 -41.71
CA GLU A 98 2.13 -9.24 -42.80
C GLU A 98 3.43 -9.28 -43.60
N GLU A 99 4.58 -9.32 -42.92
CA GLU A 99 5.88 -9.43 -43.56
C GLU A 99 6.00 -10.72 -44.38
N ALA A 100 5.58 -11.86 -43.84
CA ALA A 100 5.57 -13.13 -44.56
C ALA A 100 4.65 -13.08 -45.79
N SER A 101 3.48 -12.45 -45.67
CA SER A 101 2.54 -12.23 -46.78
C SER A 101 3.08 -11.28 -47.85
N LEU A 102 3.88 -10.27 -47.46
CA LEU A 102 4.53 -9.35 -48.40
C LEU A 102 5.74 -9.98 -49.09
N ARG A 103 6.43 -10.91 -48.44
CA ARG A 103 7.57 -11.65 -49.00
C ARG A 103 7.16 -12.87 -49.83
N ASP A 104 5.87 -13.18 -49.92
CA ASP A 104 5.36 -14.30 -50.68
C ASP A 104 5.68 -14.13 -52.18
N PRO A 105 6.55 -15.00 -52.78
CA PRO A 105 6.96 -14.86 -54.16
C PRO A 105 5.79 -15.00 -55.14
N GLU A 106 4.78 -15.82 -54.84
CA GLU A 106 3.61 -15.96 -55.72
C GLU A 106 2.82 -14.66 -55.82
N ARG A 107 2.67 -13.96 -54.69
CA ARG A 107 2.02 -12.65 -54.62
C ARG A 107 2.83 -11.60 -55.38
N ILE A 108 4.15 -11.59 -55.21
CA ILE A 108 5.06 -10.68 -55.92
C ILE A 108 4.98 -10.92 -57.43
N ASP A 109 5.04 -12.17 -57.88
CA ASP A 109 4.97 -12.53 -59.31
C ASP A 109 3.62 -12.15 -59.93
N ARG A 110 2.52 -12.34 -59.21
CA ARG A 110 1.19 -11.92 -59.68
C ARG A 110 1.14 -10.40 -59.86
N MET A 111 1.59 -9.64 -58.86
CA MET A 111 1.61 -8.18 -58.90
C MET A 111 2.56 -7.66 -60.00
N ALA A 112 3.71 -8.30 -60.19
CA ALA A 112 4.64 -7.97 -61.26
C ALA A 112 3.99 -8.10 -62.65
N ARG A 113 3.25 -9.19 -62.89
CA ARG A 113 2.52 -9.39 -64.17
C ARG A 113 1.41 -8.36 -64.38
N GLU A 114 0.66 -7.99 -63.33
CA GLU A 114 -0.35 -6.93 -63.39
C GLU A 114 0.25 -5.56 -63.77
N LEU A 115 1.50 -5.30 -63.36
CA LEU A 115 2.27 -4.11 -63.74
C LEU A 115 2.95 -4.23 -65.11
N GLY A 116 2.74 -5.33 -65.84
CA GLY A 116 3.36 -5.59 -67.14
C GLY A 116 4.84 -5.99 -67.06
N LEU A 117 5.37 -6.25 -65.86
CA LEU A 117 6.73 -6.75 -65.67
C LEU A 117 6.77 -8.25 -65.98
N GLN A 118 7.85 -8.70 -66.63
CA GLN A 118 8.08 -10.09 -66.98
C GLN A 118 9.45 -10.55 -66.49
N SER A 119 9.56 -11.85 -66.21
CA SER A 119 10.84 -12.44 -65.82
C SER A 119 11.86 -12.29 -66.97
N PRO A 120 13.10 -11.87 -66.68
CA PRO A 120 14.12 -11.65 -67.71
C PRO A 120 14.46 -12.97 -68.41
N GLN A 121 14.63 -12.92 -69.74
CA GLN A 121 15.09 -14.08 -70.51
C GLN A 121 16.57 -14.36 -70.25
N ALA A 122 16.99 -15.62 -70.45
CA ALA A 122 18.39 -16.01 -70.28
C ALA A 122 19.30 -15.16 -71.19
N GLY A 123 20.25 -14.43 -70.58
CA GLY A 123 21.17 -13.52 -71.28
C GLY A 123 20.81 -12.03 -71.24
N GLN A 124 19.62 -11.67 -70.74
CA GLN A 124 19.15 -10.27 -70.69
C GLN A 124 19.57 -9.52 -69.41
N VAL A 125 20.14 -10.23 -68.42
CA VAL A 125 20.62 -9.65 -67.16
C VAL A 125 22.09 -9.27 -67.29
N MET A 126 22.36 -7.99 -67.58
CA MET A 126 23.72 -7.44 -67.54
C MET A 126 23.99 -6.93 -66.12
N ARG A 127 24.82 -7.65 -65.36
CA ARG A 127 25.33 -7.10 -64.09
C ARG A 127 26.35 -6.02 -64.44
N MET A 128 26.05 -4.78 -64.07
CA MET A 128 27.04 -3.72 -64.10
C MET A 128 28.03 -4.02 -62.98
N ASP A 129 29.19 -4.60 -63.32
CA ASP A 129 30.33 -4.68 -62.40
C ASP A 129 30.71 -3.24 -62.06
N THR A 130 30.29 -2.76 -60.90
CA THR A 130 30.83 -1.55 -60.31
C THR A 130 32.28 -1.84 -59.93
N ALA A 131 33.16 -1.62 -60.90
CA ALA A 131 34.61 -1.51 -60.81
C ALA A 131 35.26 -2.18 -59.59
N LEU A 132 35.72 -3.42 -59.75
CA LEU A 132 36.90 -3.86 -59.02
C LEU A 132 38.14 -3.34 -59.75
N PRO A 133 39.08 -2.74 -59.01
CA PRO A 133 40.47 -3.09 -59.20
C PRO A 133 40.99 -3.78 -57.93
N GLU A 134 41.57 -4.95 -58.19
CA GLU A 134 42.66 -5.58 -57.45
C GLU A 134 42.37 -6.29 -56.11
N ALA A 135 42.48 -7.61 -56.21
CA ALA A 135 43.11 -8.52 -55.26
C ALA A 135 43.89 -7.83 -54.10
N SER A 136 43.28 -7.74 -52.91
CA SER A 136 43.95 -7.91 -51.59
C SER A 136 43.13 -7.45 -50.38
N SER A 137 41.99 -6.78 -50.54
CA SER A 137 41.24 -6.34 -49.35
C SER A 137 40.28 -7.42 -48.85
N SER A 138 40.70 -8.05 -47.75
CA SER A 138 39.93 -8.90 -46.83
C SER A 138 38.43 -8.58 -46.78
N VAL A 139 37.60 -9.60 -47.00
CA VAL A 139 36.17 -9.59 -46.69
C VAL A 139 36.01 -9.43 -45.17
N MET A 140 35.68 -8.21 -44.73
CA MET A 140 35.48 -7.83 -43.32
C MET A 140 34.03 -8.03 -42.83
N ALA A 141 33.11 -8.50 -43.67
CA ALA A 141 31.71 -8.67 -43.29
C ALA A 141 31.37 -10.15 -43.14
N SER A 142 31.69 -10.75 -41.99
CA SER A 142 31.09 -12.01 -41.57
C SER A 142 29.71 -11.73 -40.97
N LEU A 143 28.67 -12.38 -41.49
CA LEU A 143 27.35 -12.45 -40.85
C LEU A 143 27.50 -13.15 -39.49
N THR A 144 27.62 -12.39 -38.42
CA THR A 144 27.42 -12.91 -37.06
C THR A 144 25.94 -13.22 -36.88
N PRO A 145 25.53 -14.47 -36.59
CA PRO A 145 24.13 -14.75 -36.28
C PRO A 145 23.74 -13.99 -35.01
N VAL A 146 22.67 -13.21 -35.10
CA VAL A 146 22.09 -12.45 -33.99
C VAL A 146 21.75 -13.41 -32.86
N SER A 147 22.50 -13.33 -31.75
CA SER A 147 22.22 -14.10 -30.54
C SER A 147 20.95 -13.57 -29.88
N VAL A 148 19.95 -14.42 -29.75
CA VAL A 148 18.70 -14.13 -29.03
C VAL A 148 19.03 -13.98 -27.56
N VAL A 149 18.95 -12.76 -27.03
CA VAL A 149 19.04 -12.50 -25.59
C VAL A 149 17.77 -13.07 -24.95
N SER A 150 17.89 -14.24 -24.34
CA SER A 150 16.88 -14.75 -23.43
C SER A 150 16.96 -13.94 -22.13
N THR A 151 16.00 -13.04 -21.93
CA THR A 151 15.78 -12.40 -20.63
C THR A 151 14.98 -13.35 -19.76
N ARG A 152 15.59 -13.74 -18.64
CA ARG A 152 15.01 -14.57 -17.59
C ARG A 152 14.14 -13.75 -16.65
#